data_AF-A0A0F4NKA8-F1
#
_entry.id   AF-A0A0F4NKA8-F1
#
_cell.length_a   1.000
_cell.length_b   1.000
_cell.length_c   1.000
_cell.angle_alpha   90.00
_cell.angle_beta   90.00
_cell.angle_gamma   90.00
#
_symmetry.space_group_name_H-M   'P 1'
#
loop_
_entity.id
_entity.type
_entity.pdbx_description
1 polymer ?
#
loop_
_entity_poly.entity_id
_entity_poly.type
_entity_poly.pdbx_seq_one_letter_code
_entity_poly.pdbx_strand_id
1 'polypeptide(L)'
;MKKWLISLAAAVLLAGCASSNTAGLRIDGASQTVIFGDNVLAGQISIEDISTVDVDGRARGVVRLLNQSKGDQYIQYRFYWYDDQGLEVNNKLSPWRQSILRGGEEVSISEISINPNGRQFRVQIRQLDN
;
A
#
# COMPACT_ATOMS: atom_id res chain seq x y z
N MET A 1 60.31 0.70 14.49
CA MET A 1 59.38 -0.31 13.93
C MET A 1 58.00 -0.35 14.60
N LYS A 2 57.87 -0.02 15.91
CA LYS A 2 56.58 -0.10 16.64
C LYS A 2 55.57 1.04 16.37
N LYS A 3 56.05 2.21 15.93
CA LYS A 3 55.19 3.38 15.60
C LYS A 3 54.40 3.21 14.29
N TRP A 4 54.92 2.39 13.36
CA TRP A 4 54.29 2.15 12.05
C TRP A 4 53.10 1.18 12.16
N LEU A 5 53.16 0.23 13.10
CA LEU A 5 52.07 -0.70 13.38
C LEU A 5 50.84 0.02 13.99
N ILE A 6 51.06 1.05 14.80
CA ILE A 6 49.96 1.83 15.42
C ILE A 6 49.24 2.69 14.37
N SER A 7 49.99 3.26 13.42
CA SER A 7 49.42 4.07 12.35
C SER A 7 48.60 3.24 11.35
N LEU A 8 49.00 1.99 11.10
CA LEU A 8 48.25 1.08 10.24
C LEU A 8 46.96 0.57 10.90
N ALA A 9 46.99 0.34 12.22
CA ALA A 9 45.80 -0.04 12.98
C ALA A 9 44.74 1.08 13.04
N ALA A 10 45.17 2.34 13.10
CA ALA A 10 44.25 3.49 13.10
C ALA A 10 43.54 3.69 11.74
N ALA A 11 44.19 3.35 10.62
CA ALA A 11 43.60 3.47 9.29
C ALA A 11 42.50 2.43 9.02
N VAL A 12 42.59 1.24 9.63
CA VAL A 12 41.56 0.19 9.49
C VAL A 12 40.28 0.52 10.28
N LEU A 13 40.39 1.25 11.39
CA LEU A 13 39.25 1.63 12.21
C LEU A 13 38.33 2.68 11.54
N LEU A 14 38.86 3.48 10.61
CA LEU A 14 38.08 4.50 9.89
C LEU A 14 37.33 3.97 8.65
N ALA A 15 37.66 2.76 8.17
CA ALA A 15 36.99 2.14 7.03
C ALA A 15 35.65 1.45 7.38
N GLY A 16 35.32 1.33 8.68
CA GLY A 16 34.10 0.67 9.16
C GLY A 16 32.83 1.52 9.12
N CYS A 17 32.92 2.83 8.88
CA CYS A 17 31.77 3.73 8.92
C CYS A 17 31.08 3.93 7.55
N ALA A 18 31.56 3.29 6.48
CA ALA A 18 30.99 3.47 5.13
C ALA A 18 29.90 2.46 4.75
N SER A 19 29.54 1.52 5.63
CA SER A 19 28.37 0.65 5.42
C SER A 19 27.11 1.30 5.97
N SER A 20 26.72 2.44 5.39
CA SER A 20 25.35 2.93 5.44
C SER A 20 24.48 2.09 4.51
N ASN A 21 24.39 0.78 4.79
CA ASN A 21 23.18 0.04 4.48
C ASN A 21 22.14 0.50 5.51
N THR A 22 21.52 1.65 5.26
CA THR A 22 20.23 1.89 5.87
C THR A 22 19.39 0.72 5.40
N ALA A 23 18.99 -0.15 6.34
CA ALA A 23 17.95 -1.11 6.08
C ALA A 23 16.68 -0.27 5.87
N GLY A 24 16.56 0.34 4.70
CA GLY A 24 15.28 0.80 4.20
C GLY A 24 14.44 -0.45 4.17
N LEU A 25 13.53 -0.57 5.14
CA LEU A 25 12.46 -1.54 5.10
C LEU A 25 11.68 -1.22 3.82
N ARG A 26 12.08 -1.84 2.70
CA ARG A 26 11.22 -1.94 1.54
C ARG A 26 10.28 -3.08 1.86
N ILE A 27 9.20 -2.72 2.54
CA ILE A 27 8.02 -3.57 2.60
C ILE A 27 7.56 -3.68 1.15
N ASP A 28 7.70 -4.87 0.58
CA ASP A 28 7.26 -5.16 -0.78
C ASP A 28 5.73 -4.98 -0.82
N GLY A 29 5.31 -3.77 -1.22
CA GLY A 29 4.01 -3.18 -0.88
C GLY A 29 2.81 -3.78 -1.61
N ALA A 30 3.04 -4.60 -2.64
CA ALA A 30 1.95 -5.15 -3.46
C ALA A 30 0.99 -6.03 -2.64
N SER A 31 1.51 -6.80 -1.66
CA SER A 31 0.69 -7.64 -0.78
C SER A 31 -0.03 -6.88 0.34
N GLN A 32 0.26 -5.58 0.53
CA GLN A 32 -0.29 -4.78 1.62
C GLN A 32 -1.24 -3.66 1.16
N THR A 33 -1.46 -3.50 -0.15
CA THR A 33 -2.32 -2.44 -0.68
C THR A 33 -3.79 -2.64 -0.37
N VAL A 34 -4.26 -3.87 -0.17
CA VAL A 34 -5.67 -4.17 0.17
C VAL A 34 -5.73 -4.88 1.52
N ILE A 35 -6.58 -4.39 2.40
CA ILE A 35 -6.83 -4.95 3.73
C ILE A 35 -8.31 -5.33 3.83
N PHE A 36 -8.59 -6.61 4.07
CA PHE A 36 -9.94 -7.08 4.37
C PHE A 36 -10.24 -7.00 5.87
N GLY A 37 -11.49 -6.66 6.21
CA GLY A 37 -11.97 -6.55 7.59
C GLY A 37 -12.12 -7.89 8.30
N ASP A 38 -12.27 -8.98 7.54
CA ASP A 38 -12.39 -10.34 8.04
C ASP A 38 -11.86 -11.37 7.02
N ASN A 39 -11.54 -12.57 7.52
CA ASN A 39 -10.95 -13.64 6.71
C ASN A 39 -11.96 -14.34 5.78
N VAL A 40 -13.26 -14.25 6.08
CA VAL A 40 -14.30 -14.88 5.26
C VAL A 40 -14.44 -14.11 3.95
N LEU A 41 -14.55 -12.79 4.03
CA LEU A 41 -14.59 -11.90 2.87
C LEU A 41 -13.29 -11.98 2.07
N ALA A 42 -12.14 -12.02 2.74
CA ALA A 42 -10.84 -12.16 2.09
C ALA A 42 -10.72 -13.46 1.28
N GLY A 43 -11.39 -14.54 1.69
CA GLY A 43 -11.43 -15.81 0.96
C GLY A 43 -12.45 -15.85 -0.18
N GLN A 44 -13.32 -14.84 -0.30
CA GLN A 44 -14.39 -14.78 -1.31
C GLN A 44 -14.11 -13.78 -2.44
N ILE A 45 -13.20 -12.83 -2.21
CA ILE A 45 -12.85 -11.78 -3.18
C ILE A 45 -11.36 -11.90 -3.53
N SER A 46 -11.05 -12.12 -4.81
CA SER A 46 -9.69 -11.98 -5.31
C SER A 46 -9.41 -10.58 -5.83
N ILE A 47 -8.15 -10.19 -5.71
CA ILE A 47 -7.63 -8.94 -6.25
C ILE A 47 -7.02 -9.27 -7.62
N GLU A 48 -7.65 -8.81 -8.69
CA GLU A 48 -7.24 -9.12 -10.06
C GLU A 48 -6.20 -8.13 -10.59
N ASP A 49 -6.28 -6.88 -10.16
CA ASP A 49 -5.32 -5.83 -10.53
C ASP A 49 -5.30 -4.72 -9.46
N ILE A 50 -4.12 -4.14 -9.28
CA ILE A 50 -3.93 -2.91 -8.52
C ILE A 50 -3.10 -1.97 -9.40
N SER A 51 -3.66 -0.81 -9.71
CA SER A 51 -2.98 0.18 -10.55
C SER A 51 -3.16 1.59 -10.01
N THR A 52 -2.18 2.44 -10.34
CA THR A 52 -2.24 3.88 -10.09
C THR A 52 -2.11 4.59 -11.43
N VAL A 53 -3.06 5.46 -11.75
CA VAL A 53 -3.05 6.28 -12.97
C VAL A 53 -3.00 7.77 -12.61
N ASP A 54 -2.39 8.59 -13.45
CA ASP A 54 -2.42 10.04 -13.27
C ASP A 54 -3.67 10.64 -13.94
N VAL A 55 -4.38 11.50 -13.21
CA VAL A 55 -5.56 12.24 -13.68
C VAL A 55 -5.38 13.69 -13.26
N ASP A 56 -5.13 14.56 -14.23
CA ASP A 56 -4.90 16.00 -14.04
C ASP A 56 -3.82 16.31 -12.98
N GLY A 57 -2.70 15.56 -13.02
CA GLY A 57 -1.58 15.72 -12.11
C GLY A 57 -1.84 15.15 -10.71
N ARG A 58 -2.89 14.34 -10.53
CA ARG A 58 -3.23 13.67 -9.27
C ARG A 58 -3.25 12.16 -9.48
N ALA A 59 -2.78 11.42 -8.48
CA ALA A 59 -2.86 9.97 -8.50
C ALA A 59 -4.33 9.51 -8.32
N ARG A 60 -4.75 8.55 -9.16
CA ARG A 60 -5.98 7.78 -9.01
C ARG A 60 -5.60 6.32 -8.79
N GLY A 61 -5.99 5.78 -7.64
CA GLY A 61 -5.80 4.37 -7.31
C GLY A 61 -7.00 3.57 -7.80
N VAL A 62 -6.74 2.42 -8.41
CA VAL A 62 -7.75 1.50 -8.95
C VAL A 62 -7.44 0.10 -8.42
N VAL A 63 -8.48 -0.58 -7.94
CA VAL A 63 -8.41 -1.99 -7.53
C VAL A 63 -9.52 -2.75 -8.24
N ARG A 64 -9.14 -3.76 -9.03
CA ARG A 64 -10.07 -4.72 -9.65
C ARG A 64 -10.28 -5.89 -8.70
N LEU A 65 -11.54 -6.16 -8.39
CA LEU A 65 -11.96 -7.18 -7.45
C LEU A 65 -12.84 -8.19 -8.17
N LEU A 66 -12.54 -9.48 -8.05
CA LEU A 66 -13.38 -10.57 -8.54
C LEU A 66 -14.05 -11.27 -7.36
N ASN A 67 -15.37 -11.37 -7.38
CA ASN A 67 -16.08 -12.22 -6.44
C ASN A 67 -16.03 -13.68 -6.92
N GLN A 68 -15.23 -14.49 -6.22
CA GLN A 68 -15.05 -15.90 -6.54
C GLN A 68 -16.18 -16.80 -6.03
N SER A 69 -17.09 -16.23 -5.21
CA SER A 69 -18.24 -16.95 -4.70
C SER A 69 -19.44 -16.86 -5.66
N LYS A 70 -20.41 -17.75 -5.46
CA LYS A 70 -21.70 -17.71 -6.20
C LYS A 70 -22.68 -16.67 -5.66
N GLY A 71 -22.50 -16.23 -4.41
CA GLY A 71 -23.39 -15.28 -3.74
C GLY A 71 -22.91 -13.85 -3.91
N ASP A 72 -23.81 -12.90 -3.75
CA ASP A 72 -23.48 -11.47 -3.82
C ASP A 72 -22.75 -11.02 -2.55
N GLN A 73 -21.69 -10.22 -2.73
CA GLN A 73 -20.95 -9.60 -1.64
C GLN A 73 -21.27 -8.11 -1.57
N TYR A 74 -21.82 -7.70 -0.43
CA TYR A 74 -22.10 -6.31 -0.13
C TYR A 74 -20.94 -5.77 0.70
N ILE A 75 -20.17 -4.84 0.14
CA ILE A 75 -18.95 -4.36 0.77
C ILE A 75 -19.02 -2.85 1.02
N GLN A 76 -18.25 -2.43 2.02
CA GLN A 76 -17.80 -1.07 2.18
C GLN A 76 -16.29 -1.00 1.93
N TYR A 77 -15.82 0.06 1.29
CA TYR A 77 -14.41 0.29 1.05
C TYR A 77 -14.00 1.74 1.29
N ARG A 78 -12.72 1.95 1.60
CA ARG A 78 -12.13 3.28 1.81
C ARG A 78 -10.66 3.29 1.41
N PHE A 79 -10.25 4.34 0.70
CA PHE A 79 -8.85 4.56 0.34
C PHE A 79 -8.15 5.44 1.38
N TYR A 80 -6.90 5.10 1.64
CA TYR A 80 -5.93 5.85 2.43
C TYR A 80 -4.76 6.18 1.51
N TRP A 81 -4.30 7.43 1.55
CA TRP A 81 -3.30 7.98 0.65
C TRP A 81 -2.03 8.30 1.40
N TYR A 82 -0.91 7.98 0.78
CA TYR A 82 0.42 8.16 1.32
C TYR A 82 1.31 8.88 0.31
N ASP A 83 2.26 9.66 0.80
CA ASP A 83 3.32 10.22 -0.04
C ASP A 83 4.40 9.19 -0.39
N ASP A 84 5.39 9.60 -1.16
CA ASP A 84 6.51 8.74 -1.58
C ASP A 84 7.39 8.28 -0.41
N GLN A 85 7.26 8.89 0.76
CA GLN A 85 7.95 8.49 2.00
C GLN A 85 7.11 7.54 2.86
N GLY A 86 5.88 7.23 2.43
CA GLY A 86 4.95 6.36 3.15
C GLY A 86 4.22 7.06 4.30
N LEU A 87 4.22 8.40 4.37
CA LEU A 87 3.47 9.15 5.36
C LEU A 87 2.04 9.35 4.87
N GLU A 88 1.06 9.17 5.76
CA GLU A 88 -0.35 9.39 5.42
C GLU A 88 -0.60 10.88 5.16
N VAL A 89 -1.25 11.20 4.03
CA VAL A 89 -1.47 12.58 3.56
C VAL A 89 -2.94 12.98 3.48
N ASN A 90 -3.83 12.14 4.00
CA ASN A 90 -5.26 12.43 4.08
C ASN A 90 -5.53 13.59 5.05
N ASN A 91 -5.66 14.82 4.54
CA ASN A 91 -6.10 15.97 5.36
C ASN A 91 -7.53 15.79 5.91
N LYS A 92 -8.36 15.04 5.19
CA LYS A 92 -9.70 14.59 5.60
C LYS A 92 -9.94 13.21 5.00
N LEU A 93 -10.36 12.26 5.83
CA LEU A 93 -10.68 10.91 5.36
C LEU A 93 -11.98 10.92 4.54
N SER A 94 -11.94 10.26 3.38
CA SER A 94 -13.12 9.98 2.57
C SER A 94 -14.12 9.11 3.36
N PRO A 95 -15.44 9.29 3.17
CA PRO A 95 -16.41 8.40 3.78
C PRO A 95 -16.23 6.95 3.29
N TRP A 96 -16.79 5.99 4.03
CA TRP A 96 -16.89 4.62 3.52
C TRP A 96 -17.82 4.64 2.30
N ARG A 97 -17.40 4.02 1.20
CA ARG A 97 -18.21 3.86 -0.01
C ARG A 97 -18.72 2.43 -0.09
N GLN A 98 -19.91 2.24 -0.64
CA GLN A 98 -20.51 0.91 -0.80
C GLN A 98 -20.30 0.40 -2.23
N SER A 99 -20.18 -0.91 -2.37
CA SER A 99 -20.27 -1.63 -3.65
C SER A 99 -20.98 -2.96 -3.45
N ILE A 100 -21.59 -3.47 -4.51
CA ILE A 100 -22.11 -4.83 -4.58
C ILE A 100 -21.28 -5.55 -5.63
N LEU A 101 -20.66 -6.66 -5.26
CA LEU A 101 -20.01 -7.57 -6.20
C LEU A 101 -20.91 -8.78 -6.36
N ARG A 102 -21.57 -8.91 -7.51
CA ARG A 102 -22.41 -10.08 -7.79
C ARG A 102 -21.57 -11.35 -7.89
N GLY A 103 -22.18 -12.52 -7.72
CA GLY A 103 -21.47 -13.79 -7.83
C GLY A 103 -20.73 -13.96 -9.17
N GLY A 104 -19.42 -14.18 -9.15
CA GLY A 104 -18.59 -14.30 -10.35
C GLY A 104 -18.29 -12.97 -11.07
N GLU A 105 -18.74 -11.83 -10.55
CA GLU A 105 -18.53 -10.52 -11.16
C GLU A 105 -17.16 -9.95 -10.82
N GLU A 106 -16.57 -9.25 -11.79
CA GLU A 106 -15.42 -8.39 -11.57
C GLU A 106 -15.87 -6.92 -11.50
N VAL A 107 -15.48 -6.21 -10.43
CA VAL A 107 -15.80 -4.80 -10.20
C VAL A 107 -14.51 -4.02 -9.95
N SER A 108 -14.41 -2.82 -10.54
CA SER A 108 -13.34 -1.88 -10.25
C SER A 108 -13.78 -0.83 -9.23
N ILE A 109 -13.05 -0.70 -8.13
CA ILE A 109 -13.18 0.42 -7.18
C ILE A 109 -12.01 1.39 -7.37
N SER A 110 -12.24 2.69 -7.21
CA SER A 110 -11.19 3.69 -7.40
C SER A 110 -11.39 4.96 -6.57
N GLU A 111 -10.31 5.67 -6.27
CA GLU A 111 -10.33 7.00 -5.67
C GLU A 111 -9.26 7.89 -6.30
N ILE A 112 -9.44 9.22 -6.29
CA ILE A 112 -8.41 10.18 -6.66
C ILE A 112 -7.87 10.84 -5.38
N SER A 113 -6.56 10.98 -5.27
CA SER A 113 -5.94 11.70 -4.17
C SER A 113 -6.29 13.19 -4.21
N ILE A 114 -6.90 13.67 -3.12
CA ILE A 114 -7.13 15.10 -2.90
C ILE A 114 -5.81 15.83 -2.59
N ASN A 115 -4.85 15.14 -1.96
CA ASN A 115 -3.53 15.69 -1.70
C ASN A 115 -2.62 15.44 -2.92
N PRO A 116 -2.05 16.48 -3.56
CA PRO A 116 -1.16 16.28 -4.72
C PRO A 116 0.08 15.43 -4.40
N ASN A 117 0.52 15.39 -3.14
CA ASN A 117 1.64 14.54 -2.73
C ASN A 117 1.23 13.08 -2.48
N GLY A 118 -0.08 12.78 -2.44
CA GLY A 118 -0.57 11.40 -2.32
C GLY A 118 -0.34 10.64 -3.61
N ARG A 119 0.65 9.76 -3.60
CA ARG A 119 1.12 8.99 -4.78
C ARG A 119 0.96 7.48 -4.57
N GLN A 120 0.87 7.04 -3.33
CA GLN A 120 0.67 5.65 -2.94
C GLN A 120 -0.67 5.53 -2.20
N PHE A 121 -1.29 4.36 -2.24
CA PHE A 121 -2.55 4.14 -1.53
C PHE A 121 -2.65 2.77 -0.87
N ARG A 122 -3.57 2.68 0.08
CA ARG A 122 -4.08 1.44 0.66
C ARG A 122 -5.60 1.48 0.63
N VAL A 123 -6.25 0.33 0.47
CA VAL A 123 -7.70 0.19 0.47
C VAL A 123 -8.09 -0.75 1.60
N GLN A 124 -8.96 -0.28 2.47
CA GLN A 124 -9.64 -1.15 3.42
C GLN A 124 -10.99 -1.56 2.84
N ILE A 125 -11.30 -2.85 2.89
CA ILE A 125 -12.56 -3.44 2.44
C ILE A 125 -13.17 -4.21 3.61
N ARG A 126 -14.45 -4.02 3.88
CA ARG A 126 -15.19 -4.75 4.91
C ARG A 126 -16.58 -5.12 4.40
N GLN A 127 -17.22 -6.08 5.05
CA GLN A 127 -18.61 -6.39 4.77
C GLN A 127 -19.51 -5.19 5.13
N LEU A 128 -20.57 -5.00 4.36
CA LEU A 128 -21.64 -4.08 4.74
C LEU A 128 -22.50 -4.76 5.82
N ASP A 129 -22.37 -4.31 7.06
CA ASP A 129 -23.26 -4.72 8.14
C ASP A 129 -24.67 -4.17 7.86
N ASN A 130 -25.67 -5.07 7.86
CA ASN A 130 -27.09 -4.74 7.72
C ASN A 130 -27.70 -4.33 9.07
#